data_AF-A0A2P5AAD2-F1
#
_entry.id   AF-A0A2P5AAD2-F1
#
_cell.length_a   1.000
_cell.length_b   1.000
_cell.length_c   1.000
_cell.angle_alpha   90.00
_cell.angle_beta   90.00
_cell.angle_gamma   90.00
#
_symmetry.space_group_name_H-M   'P 1'
#
loop_
_entity.id
_entity.type
_entity.pdbx_description
1 polymer ?
#
loop_
_entity_poly.entity_id
_entity_poly.type
_entity_poly.pdbx_seq_one_letter_code
_entity_poly.pdbx_strand_id
1 'polypeptide(L)'
;MLNANRLRKMDTSVAIAELDKAKEHLNNSIRIAHNLLDKLMKQSGKMQNFGVPGETRKNGHEALVILLQSLDALGLLEITKKELQESKDEHAPVVEAENALLRCISAYKKFGSERPISYSREVKTEYLSCLKHLASLISDSSTERTQQSKGLKLQDIKEEIKRLEAEVSPLRKRRH
;
A
#
# COMPACT_ATOMS: atom_id res chain seq x y z
N MET A 1 -11.97 -7.48 -2.84
CA MET A 1 -11.17 -8.40 -3.68
C MET A 1 -11.76 -8.41 -5.09
N LEU A 2 -11.06 -7.81 -6.05
CA LEU A 2 -11.38 -7.94 -7.46
C LEU A 2 -11.01 -9.36 -7.89
N ASN A 3 -11.97 -10.13 -8.39
CA ASN A 3 -11.76 -11.51 -8.79
C ASN A 3 -11.52 -11.56 -10.30
N ALA A 4 -10.28 -11.78 -10.72
CA ALA A 4 -9.88 -11.86 -12.12
C ALA A 4 -10.75 -12.82 -12.95
N ASN A 5 -11.23 -13.91 -12.33
CA ASN A 5 -12.11 -14.89 -12.98
C ASN A 5 -13.52 -14.36 -13.28
N ARG A 6 -14.00 -13.33 -12.56
CA ARG A 6 -15.27 -12.64 -12.91
C ARG A 6 -15.06 -11.64 -14.05
N LEU A 7 -13.89 -10.99 -14.10
CA LEU A 7 -13.55 -10.04 -15.17
C LEU A 7 -13.34 -10.74 -16.52
N ARG A 8 -12.79 -11.97 -16.53
CA ARG A 8 -12.70 -12.81 -17.74
C ARG A 8 -14.04 -13.22 -18.37
N LYS A 9 -15.16 -13.09 -17.63
CA LYS A 9 -16.52 -13.33 -18.16
C LYS A 9 -17.13 -12.08 -18.81
N MET A 10 -16.52 -10.92 -18.60
CA MET A 10 -16.87 -9.66 -19.25
C MET A 10 -15.99 -9.48 -20.48
N ASP A 11 -16.44 -8.67 -21.44
CA ASP A 11 -15.56 -8.24 -22.52
C ASP A 11 -14.31 -7.58 -21.92
N THR A 12 -13.12 -8.05 -22.30
CA THR A 12 -11.84 -7.56 -21.79
C THR A 12 -11.73 -6.04 -21.91
N SER A 13 -12.30 -5.44 -22.95
CA SER A 13 -12.33 -3.98 -23.13
C SER A 13 -13.14 -3.26 -22.05
N VAL A 14 -14.30 -3.83 -21.67
CA VAL A 14 -15.15 -3.30 -20.60
C VAL A 14 -14.48 -3.47 -19.25
N ALA A 15 -13.86 -4.63 -19.00
CA ALA A 15 -13.09 -4.88 -17.78
C ALA A 15 -11.94 -3.87 -17.61
N ILE A 16 -11.19 -3.59 -18.69
CA ILE A 16 -10.12 -2.59 -18.68
C ILE A 16 -10.67 -1.19 -18.41
N ALA A 17 -11.77 -0.79 -19.05
CA ALA A 17 -12.38 0.52 -18.84
C ALA A 17 -12.84 0.72 -17.38
N GLU A 18 -13.38 -0.32 -16.74
CA GLU A 18 -13.75 -0.27 -15.32
C GLU A 18 -12.51 -0.19 -14.41
N LEU A 19 -11.42 -0.88 -14.75
CA LEU A 19 -10.15 -0.74 -14.03
C LEU A 19 -9.56 0.67 -14.16
N ASP A 20 -9.70 1.31 -15.32
CA ASP A 20 -9.24 2.69 -15.50
C ASP A 20 -10.04 3.69 -14.66
N LYS A 21 -11.36 3.52 -14.55
CA LYS A 21 -12.20 4.31 -13.61
C LYS A 21 -11.78 4.09 -12.17
N ALA A 22 -11.58 2.83 -11.76
CA ALA A 22 -11.14 2.49 -10.41
C ALA A 22 -9.76 3.11 -10.10
N LYS A 23 -8.83 3.12 -11.06
CA LYS A 23 -7.53 3.78 -10.95
C LYS A 23 -7.67 5.28 -10.72
N GLU A 24 -8.58 5.96 -11.42
CA GLU A 24 -8.85 7.38 -11.19
C GLU A 24 -9.34 7.64 -9.75
N HIS A 25 -10.29 6.84 -9.26
CA HIS A 25 -10.79 6.95 -7.89
C HIS A 25 -9.68 6.72 -6.85
N LEU A 26 -8.85 5.69 -7.05
CA LEU A 26 -7.71 5.41 -6.17
C LEU A 26 -6.71 6.57 -6.16
N ASN A 27 -6.38 7.13 -7.32
CA ASN A 27 -5.48 8.28 -7.41
C ASN A 27 -6.03 9.51 -6.67
N ASN A 28 -7.34 9.74 -6.73
CA ASN A 28 -8.00 10.79 -5.96
C ASN A 28 -7.89 10.54 -4.45
N SER A 29 -8.19 9.32 -3.99
CA SER A 29 -8.05 8.95 -2.57
C SER A 29 -6.63 9.12 -2.07
N ILE A 30 -5.63 8.66 -2.85
CA ILE A 30 -4.20 8.82 -2.53
C ILE A 30 -3.84 10.29 -2.39
N ARG A 31 -4.25 11.13 -3.36
CA ARG A 31 -3.95 12.57 -3.35
C ARG A 31 -4.56 13.26 -2.13
N ILE A 32 -5.83 12.97 -1.82
CA ILE A 32 -6.54 13.59 -0.69
C ILE A 32 -5.90 13.18 0.64
N ALA A 33 -5.68 11.88 0.86
CA ALA A 33 -5.09 11.35 2.08
C ALA A 33 -3.67 11.87 2.29
N HIS A 34 -2.84 11.87 1.24
CA HIS A 34 -1.46 12.39 1.32
C HIS A 34 -1.43 13.88 1.64
N ASN A 35 -2.28 14.70 1.00
CA ASN A 35 -2.35 16.14 1.27
C ASN A 35 -2.78 16.43 2.71
N LEU A 36 -3.72 15.65 3.25
CA LEU A 36 -4.14 15.78 4.64
C LEU A 36 -2.97 15.45 5.58
N LEU A 37 -2.29 14.32 5.37
CA LEU A 37 -1.13 13.92 6.19
C LEU A 37 0.01 14.95 6.13
N ASP A 38 0.35 15.47 4.96
CA ASP A 38 1.37 16.53 4.80
C ASP A 38 0.97 17.81 5.54
N LYS A 39 -0.31 18.18 5.51
CA LYS A 39 -0.82 19.34 6.25
C LYS A 39 -0.70 19.12 7.76
N LEU A 40 -1.03 17.92 8.24
CA LEU A 40 -0.91 17.55 9.65
C LEU A 40 0.55 17.60 10.14
N MET A 41 1.50 17.05 9.37
CA MET A 41 2.93 17.13 9.69
C MET A 41 3.44 18.59 9.75
N LYS A 42 2.99 19.44 8.83
CA LYS A 42 3.37 20.87 8.83
C LYS A 42 2.76 21.63 10.02
N GLN A 43 1.61 21.20 10.51
CA GLN A 43 0.94 21.79 11.67
C GLN A 43 1.55 21.31 12.99
N SER A 44 1.89 20.02 13.12
CA SER A 44 2.56 19.46 14.30
C SER A 44 3.92 20.12 14.56
N GLY A 45 4.70 20.41 13.50
CA GLY A 45 5.94 21.17 13.59
C GLY A 45 5.78 22.61 14.09
N LYS A 46 4.58 23.21 13.96
CA LYS A 46 4.26 24.57 14.44
C LYS A 46 3.60 24.59 15.82
N MET A 47 3.02 23.47 16.26
CA MET A 47 2.24 23.34 17.51
C MET A 47 3.01 22.73 18.68
N GLN A 48 4.35 22.72 18.66
CA GLN A 48 5.19 22.10 19.71
C GLN A 48 4.86 22.54 21.16
N ASN A 49 4.14 23.65 21.38
CA ASN A 49 3.83 24.19 22.71
C ASN A 49 2.42 23.88 23.23
N PHE A 50 1.49 23.38 22.41
CA PHE A 50 0.12 23.06 22.83
C PHE A 50 -0.28 21.74 22.18
N GLY A 51 -0.35 20.67 22.98
CA GLY A 51 -0.52 19.30 22.50
C GLY A 51 -1.54 19.14 21.38
N VAL A 52 -1.21 18.30 20.39
CA VAL A 52 -2.07 18.04 19.22
C VAL A 52 -3.45 17.54 19.69
N PRO A 53 -4.56 18.17 19.27
CA PRO A 53 -5.91 17.74 19.62
C PRO A 53 -6.19 16.28 19.24
N GLY A 54 -6.99 15.57 20.03
CA GLY A 54 -7.31 14.15 19.81
C GLY A 54 -7.97 13.87 18.45
N GLU A 55 -8.77 14.80 17.95
CA GLU A 55 -9.44 14.71 16.65
C GLU A 55 -8.45 14.79 15.47
N THR A 56 -7.45 15.68 15.56
CA THR A 56 -6.36 15.79 14.59
C THR A 56 -5.56 14.49 14.48
N ARG A 57 -5.34 13.81 15.61
CA ARG A 57 -4.66 12.50 15.66
C ARG A 57 -5.50 11.40 15.01
N LYS A 58 -6.81 11.36 15.29
CA LYS A 58 -7.73 10.40 14.69
C LYS A 58 -7.81 10.56 13.17
N ASN A 59 -7.94 11.80 12.69
CA ASN A 59 -7.97 12.12 11.26
C ASN A 59 -6.65 11.72 10.57
N GLY A 60 -5.51 11.88 11.24
CA GLY A 60 -4.21 11.42 10.73
C GLY A 60 -4.11 9.90 10.63
N HIS A 61 -4.62 9.16 11.62
CA HIS A 61 -4.69 7.69 11.58
C HIS A 61 -5.55 7.20 10.42
N GLU A 62 -6.79 7.68 10.30
CA GLU A 62 -7.70 7.29 9.23
C GLU A 62 -7.12 7.63 7.85
N ALA A 63 -6.52 8.82 7.70
CA ALA A 63 -5.87 9.22 6.47
C ALA A 63 -4.70 8.29 6.10
N LEU A 64 -3.90 7.85 7.07
CA LEU A 64 -2.81 6.91 6.80
C LEU A 64 -3.33 5.54 6.39
N VAL A 65 -4.36 5.01 7.06
CA VAL A 65 -5.01 3.74 6.67
C VAL A 65 -5.53 3.82 5.24
N ILE A 66 -6.27 4.89 4.91
CA ILE A 66 -6.80 5.11 3.56
C ILE A 66 -5.67 5.20 2.53
N LEU A 67 -4.57 5.90 2.84
CA LEU A 67 -3.44 6.04 1.94
C LEU A 67 -2.78 4.68 1.65
N LEU A 68 -2.53 3.87 2.67
CA LEU A 68 -1.93 2.54 2.52
C LEU A 68 -2.85 1.61 1.73
N GLN A 69 -4.13 1.53 2.09
CA GLN A 69 -5.13 0.72 1.38
C GLN A 69 -5.25 1.13 -0.09
N SER A 70 -5.26 2.43 -0.38
CA SER A 70 -5.40 2.92 -1.76
C SER A 70 -4.17 2.62 -2.60
N LEU A 71 -2.96 2.70 -2.03
CA LEU A 71 -1.72 2.36 -2.72
C LEU A 71 -1.59 0.85 -2.94
N ASP A 72 -1.98 0.03 -1.96
CA ASP A 72 -2.02 -1.43 -2.09
C ASP A 72 -3.01 -1.87 -3.16
N ALA A 73 -4.23 -1.33 -3.12
CA ALA A 73 -5.26 -1.59 -4.11
C ALA A 73 -4.85 -1.14 -5.52
N LEU A 74 -4.11 -0.03 -5.64
CA LEU A 74 -3.56 0.41 -6.91
C LEU A 74 -2.53 -0.59 -7.44
N GLY A 75 -1.64 -1.12 -6.58
CA GLY A 75 -0.70 -2.18 -6.96
C GLY A 75 -1.40 -3.42 -7.50
N LEU A 76 -2.41 -3.91 -6.79
CA LEU A 76 -3.22 -5.07 -7.22
C LEU A 76 -4.01 -4.80 -8.50
N LEU A 77 -4.51 -3.57 -8.68
CA LEU A 77 -5.22 -3.17 -9.88
C LEU A 77 -4.32 -3.25 -11.11
N GLU A 78 -3.09 -2.73 -11.03
CA GLU A 78 -2.13 -2.77 -12.13
C GLU A 78 -1.70 -4.21 -12.46
N ILE A 79 -1.52 -5.06 -11.45
CA ILE A 79 -1.30 -6.51 -11.65
C ILE A 79 -2.48 -7.13 -12.39
N THR A 80 -3.71 -6.89 -11.92
CA THR A 80 -4.93 -7.43 -12.54
C THR A 80 -5.10 -6.94 -13.98
N LYS A 81 -4.80 -5.66 -14.23
CA LYS A 81 -4.87 -5.06 -15.56
C LYS A 81 -3.87 -5.72 -16.50
N LYS A 82 -2.65 -5.97 -16.03
CA LYS A 82 -1.63 -6.70 -16.78
C LYS A 82 -2.10 -8.13 -17.10
N GLU A 83 -2.55 -8.90 -16.12
CA GLU A 83 -3.04 -10.28 -16.33
C GLU A 83 -4.18 -10.37 -17.36
N LEU A 84 -5.03 -9.34 -17.47
CA LEU A 84 -6.07 -9.27 -18.52
C LEU A 84 -5.49 -8.92 -19.90
N GLN A 85 -4.41 -8.16 -19.94
CA GLN A 85 -3.70 -7.73 -21.15
C GLN A 85 -2.66 -8.76 -21.64
N GLU A 86 -2.18 -9.66 -20.78
CA GLU A 86 -1.22 -10.75 -21.08
C GLU A 86 -1.68 -11.73 -22.18
N SER A 87 -2.86 -11.55 -22.76
CA SER A 87 -3.17 -12.07 -24.10
C SER A 87 -2.35 -11.42 -25.24
N LYS A 88 -1.53 -10.40 -24.97
CA LYS A 88 -0.82 -9.61 -26.00
C LYS A 88 0.69 -9.39 -25.78
N ASP A 89 1.24 -9.51 -24.57
CA ASP A 89 2.70 -9.38 -24.34
C ASP A 89 3.15 -9.94 -22.97
N GLU A 90 3.82 -11.09 -22.95
CA GLU A 90 4.26 -11.77 -21.70
C GLU A 90 5.37 -11.02 -20.94
N HIS A 91 6.07 -10.09 -21.60
CA HIS A 91 7.29 -9.46 -21.07
C HIS A 91 7.11 -7.99 -20.65
N ALA A 92 5.87 -7.46 -20.68
CA ALA A 92 5.63 -6.09 -20.25
C ALA A 92 5.94 -5.91 -18.75
N PRO A 93 6.79 -4.94 -18.36
CA PRO A 93 7.23 -4.81 -16.97
C PRO A 93 6.10 -4.29 -16.07
N VAL A 94 5.97 -4.85 -14.86
CA VAL A 94 4.90 -4.50 -13.88
C VAL A 94 5.24 -3.22 -13.09
N VAL A 95 5.81 -2.23 -13.78
CA VAL A 95 6.46 -1.04 -13.19
C VAL A 95 5.46 -0.25 -12.35
N GLU A 96 4.23 -0.10 -12.83
CA GLU A 96 3.18 0.67 -12.17
C GLU A 96 2.76 0.03 -10.84
N ALA A 97 2.63 -1.31 -10.82
CA ALA A 97 2.31 -2.02 -9.59
C ALA A 97 3.43 -1.91 -8.56
N GLU A 98 4.67 -2.15 -9.01
CA GLU A 98 5.86 -2.04 -8.17
C GLU A 98 5.99 -0.64 -7.58
N ASN A 99 5.84 0.40 -8.40
CA ASN A 99 5.89 1.80 -7.96
C ASN A 99 4.79 2.13 -6.94
N ALA A 100 3.55 1.66 -7.16
CA ALA A 100 2.46 1.86 -6.20
C ALA A 100 2.78 1.24 -4.82
N LEU A 101 3.31 0.01 -4.80
CA LEU A 101 3.68 -0.70 -3.58
C LEU A 101 4.90 -0.07 -2.89
N LEU A 102 5.91 0.38 -3.64
CA LEU A 102 7.05 1.14 -3.11
C LEU A 102 6.61 2.47 -2.49
N ARG A 103 5.64 3.16 -3.09
CA ARG A 103 5.01 4.35 -2.53
C ARG A 103 4.24 4.02 -1.24
N CYS A 104 3.58 2.85 -1.14
CA CYS A 104 2.95 2.41 0.10
C CYS A 104 3.97 2.28 1.24
N ILE A 105 5.08 1.59 0.99
CA ILE A 105 6.16 1.41 1.99
C ILE A 105 6.74 2.77 2.40
N SER A 106 7.00 3.65 1.43
CA SER A 106 7.54 4.98 1.68
C SER A 106 6.57 5.85 2.49
N ALA A 107 5.26 5.76 2.22
CA ALA A 107 4.23 6.45 2.98
C ALA A 107 4.20 6.00 4.45
N TYR A 108 4.24 4.68 4.70
CA TYR A 108 4.33 4.17 6.08
C TYR A 108 5.59 4.66 6.78
N LYS A 109 6.76 4.62 6.13
CA LYS A 109 8.01 5.10 6.74
C LYS A 109 7.98 6.60 7.05
N LYS A 110 7.41 7.40 6.14
CA LYS A 110 7.30 8.86 6.28
C LYS A 110 6.32 9.24 7.39
N PHE A 111 5.08 8.77 7.30
CA PHE A 111 3.99 9.21 8.18
C PHE A 111 3.84 8.33 9.44
N GLY A 112 4.32 7.09 9.39
CA GLY A 112 4.32 6.15 10.50
C GLY A 112 5.52 6.29 11.46
N SER A 113 6.40 7.27 11.26
CA SER A 113 7.46 7.58 12.24
C SER A 113 6.97 8.51 13.36
N GLU A 114 5.81 9.16 13.20
CA GLU A 114 5.20 10.03 14.21
C GLU A 114 4.39 9.21 15.25
N ARG A 115 4.82 9.30 16.52
CA ARG A 115 4.62 8.28 17.57
C ARG A 115 3.24 8.07 18.22
N PRO A 116 2.10 8.60 17.73
CA PRO A 116 0.81 7.98 18.08
C PRO A 116 0.05 7.35 16.91
N ILE A 117 0.43 7.59 15.66
CA ILE A 117 -0.38 7.21 14.48
C ILE A 117 -0.04 5.80 13.99
N SER A 118 1.24 5.42 14.08
CA SER A 118 1.78 4.16 13.52
C SER A 118 1.65 2.93 14.41
N TYR A 119 1.42 3.12 15.71
CA TYR A 119 1.37 2.00 16.67
C TYR A 119 0.05 1.24 16.63
N SER A 120 -0.93 1.72 15.88
CA SER A 120 -2.19 1.02 15.71
C SER A 120 -1.97 -0.28 14.93
N ARG A 121 -2.61 -1.34 15.42
CA ARG A 121 -2.59 -2.66 14.77
C ARG A 121 -3.10 -2.58 13.33
N GLU A 122 -4.06 -1.70 13.08
CA GLU A 122 -4.66 -1.46 11.77
C GLU A 122 -3.64 -0.94 10.75
N VAL A 123 -2.90 0.14 11.06
CA VAL A 123 -1.87 0.68 10.16
C VAL A 123 -0.78 -0.36 9.87
N LYS A 124 -0.36 -1.13 10.88
CA LYS A 124 0.61 -2.22 10.69
C LYS A 124 0.07 -3.34 9.80
N THR A 125 -1.23 -3.62 9.88
CA THR A 125 -1.88 -4.64 9.03
C THR A 125 -1.88 -4.21 7.57
N GLU A 126 -2.20 -2.93 7.30
CA GLU A 126 -2.17 -2.40 5.92
C GLU A 126 -0.74 -2.33 5.37
N TYR A 127 0.23 -1.89 6.18
CA TYR A 127 1.64 -1.90 5.79
C TYR A 127 2.15 -3.31 5.48
N LEU A 128 1.75 -4.30 6.30
CA LEU A 128 2.07 -5.71 6.07
C LEU A 128 1.48 -6.22 4.75
N SER A 129 0.27 -5.78 4.36
CA SER A 129 -0.34 -6.11 3.07
C SER A 129 0.55 -5.64 1.91
N CYS A 130 0.95 -4.36 1.93
CA CYS A 130 1.84 -3.80 0.90
C CYS A 130 3.17 -4.54 0.78
N LEU A 131 3.78 -4.91 1.91
CA LEU A 131 5.03 -5.68 1.91
C LEU A 131 4.85 -7.07 1.28
N LYS A 132 3.75 -7.76 1.61
CA LYS A 132 3.44 -9.09 1.07
C LYS A 132 3.21 -9.05 -0.43
N HIS A 133 2.43 -8.10 -0.92
CA HIS A 133 2.20 -7.95 -2.36
C HIS A 133 3.49 -7.57 -3.10
N LEU A 134 4.34 -6.70 -2.54
CA LEU A 134 5.62 -6.38 -3.15
C LEU A 134 6.57 -7.59 -3.16
N ALA A 135 6.61 -8.36 -2.07
CA ALA A 135 7.43 -9.57 -1.99
C ALA A 135 7.00 -10.62 -3.02
N SER A 136 5.69 -10.79 -3.24
CA SER A 136 5.17 -11.67 -4.31
C SER A 136 5.63 -11.16 -5.67
N LEU A 137 5.39 -9.88 -5.96
CA LEU A 137 5.72 -9.28 -7.25
C LEU A 137 7.21 -9.43 -7.61
N ILE A 138 8.10 -9.17 -6.66
CA ILE A 138 9.56 -9.30 -6.85
C ILE A 138 10.00 -10.77 -6.98
N SER A 139 9.31 -11.70 -6.32
CA SER A 139 9.63 -13.13 -6.41
C SER A 139 9.25 -13.71 -7.76
N ASP A 140 8.18 -13.21 -8.37
CA ASP A 140 7.69 -13.64 -9.68
C ASP A 140 8.50 -13.02 -10.83
N SER A 141 9.03 -11.80 -10.65
CA SER A 141 9.91 -11.12 -11.63
C SER A 141 11.38 -11.59 -11.51
N SER A 142 11.68 -12.84 -11.90
CA SER A 142 13.03 -13.41 -11.69
C SER A 142 14.17 -12.77 -12.51
N THR A 143 13.87 -11.93 -13.52
CA THR A 143 14.89 -11.46 -14.47
C THR A 143 14.95 -9.94 -14.71
N GLU A 144 13.92 -9.15 -14.39
CA GLU A 144 13.92 -7.70 -14.69
C GLU A 144 13.38 -6.87 -13.51
N ARG A 145 14.23 -6.65 -12.49
CA ARG A 145 13.94 -5.62 -11.48
C ARG A 145 14.13 -4.24 -12.09
N THR A 146 13.15 -3.37 -11.92
CA THR A 146 13.29 -1.95 -12.27
C THR A 146 14.41 -1.31 -11.45
N GLN A 147 15.02 -0.24 -11.97
CA GLN A 147 16.10 0.47 -11.25
C GLN A 147 15.67 0.98 -9.87
N GLN A 148 14.36 1.24 -9.66
CA GLN A 148 13.80 1.72 -8.41
C GLN A 148 13.79 0.67 -7.29
N SER A 149 13.68 -0.62 -7.60
CA SER A 149 13.71 -1.69 -6.59
C SER A 149 15.08 -2.28 -6.33
N LYS A 150 16.11 -1.87 -7.08
CA LYS A 150 17.51 -2.27 -6.82
C LYS A 150 17.97 -1.94 -5.40
N GLY A 151 17.33 -0.98 -4.74
CA GLY A 151 17.63 -0.57 -3.37
C GLY A 151 17.03 -1.45 -2.25
N LEU A 152 15.97 -2.22 -2.54
CA LEU A 152 15.30 -3.07 -1.54
C LEU A 152 15.62 -4.54 -1.80
N LYS A 153 16.33 -5.18 -0.87
CA LYS A 153 16.57 -6.62 -0.99
C LYS A 153 15.30 -7.35 -0.59
N LEU A 154 14.92 -8.36 -1.38
CA LEU A 154 13.77 -9.23 -1.07
C LEU A 154 13.89 -9.86 0.33
N GLN A 155 15.11 -10.13 0.79
CA GLN A 155 15.36 -10.63 2.15
C GLN A 155 14.95 -9.61 3.22
N ASP A 156 15.33 -8.34 3.07
CA ASP A 156 14.97 -7.26 4.00
C ASP A 156 13.43 -7.13 4.10
N ILE A 157 12.72 -7.25 2.97
CA ILE A 157 11.24 -7.24 2.94
C ILE A 157 10.67 -8.45 3.69
N LYS A 158 11.21 -9.65 3.48
CA LYS A 158 10.76 -10.87 4.16
C LYS A 158 11.00 -10.82 5.68
N GLU A 159 12.12 -10.25 6.10
CA GLU A 159 12.41 -10.04 7.52
C GLU A 159 11.44 -9.05 8.15
N GLU A 160 11.13 -7.94 7.47
CA GLU A 160 10.13 -6.96 7.90
C GLU A 160 8.75 -7.60 8.08
N ILE A 161 8.30 -8.38 7.09
CA ILE A 161 7.04 -9.15 7.14
C ILE A 161 7.01 -10.02 8.39
N LYS A 162 8.07 -10.80 8.64
CA LYS A 162 8.15 -11.71 9.79
C LYS A 162 8.06 -10.96 11.12
N ARG A 163 8.70 -9.79 11.24
CA ARG A 163 8.61 -8.96 12.46
C ARG A 163 7.18 -8.45 12.66
N LEU A 164 6.56 -7.88 11.62
CA LEU A 164 5.21 -7.33 11.71
C LEU A 164 4.15 -8.40 11.96
N GLU A 165 4.28 -9.60 11.38
CA GLU A 165 3.37 -10.72 11.67
C GLU A 165 3.39 -11.11 13.14
N ALA A 166 4.55 -11.09 13.79
CA ALA A 166 4.66 -11.34 15.22
C ALA A 166 3.98 -10.24 16.05
N GLU A 167 4.06 -8.97 15.62
CA GLU A 167 3.45 -7.82 16.30
C GLU A 167 1.92 -7.72 16.08
N VAL A 168 1.43 -8.11 14.91
CA VAL A 168 0.01 -8.04 14.53
C VAL A 168 -0.74 -9.30 14.96
N SER A 169 -0.04 -10.40 15.23
CA SER A 169 -0.64 -11.63 15.75
C SER A 169 -1.38 -11.37 17.06
N PRO A 170 -2.62 -11.87 17.21
CA PRO A 170 -3.28 -11.79 18.50
C PRO A 170 -2.44 -12.60 19.49
N LEU A 171 -1.87 -11.92 20.50
CA LEU A 171 -1.36 -12.57 21.70
C LEU A 171 -2.45 -13.55 22.16
N ARG A 172 -2.23 -14.86 21.98
CA ARG A 172 -3.03 -15.88 22.65
C ARG A 172 -2.97 -15.50 24.13
N LYS A 173 -4.11 -15.03 24.68
CA LYS A 173 -4.29 -14.79 26.11
C LYS A 173 -3.65 -15.97 26.83
N ARG A 174 -2.53 -15.75 27.53
CA ARG A 174 -2.06 -16.69 28.54
C ARG A 174 -3.16 -16.74 29.59
N ARG A 175 -4.03 -17.74 29.49
CA ARG A 175 -4.80 -18.21 30.63
C ARG A 175 -3.81 -18.98 31.49
N HIS A 176 -3.37 -18.37 32.58
CA HIS A 176 -2.91 -19.05 33.78
C HIS A 176 -3.52 -18.32 34.96
#